data_AF-A0A7C6Z8B1-F1
#
_entry.id   AF-A0A7C6Z8B1-F1
#
_cell.length_a   1.000
_cell.length_b   1.000
_cell.length_c   1.000
_cell.angle_alpha   90.00
_cell.angle_beta   90.00
_cell.angle_gamma   90.00
#
_symmetry.space_group_name_H-M   'P 1'
#
loop_
_entity.id
_entity.type
_entity.pdbx_description
1 polymer ?
#
loop_
_entity_poly.entity_id
_entity_poly.type
_entity_poly.pdbx_seq_one_letter_code
_entity_poly.pdbx_strand_id
1 'polypeptide(L)'
;MGDEGTKIDFEKAMEELEETVSRLEGGELTLEESLEAFEKGMSLVKMCRKKLDEAETRIAKLVETKGGELVTEPFRLEEDAG
;
A
#
# COMPACT_ATOMS: atom_id res chain seq x y z
N MET A 1 -18.76 -15.82 -1.33
CA MET A 1 -18.47 -14.58 -2.08
C MET A 1 -17.83 -13.61 -1.12
N GLY A 2 -16.50 -13.44 -1.13
CA GLY A 2 -15.85 -12.61 -0.12
C GLY A 2 -14.34 -12.59 -0.27
N ASP A 3 -13.85 -12.10 -1.41
CA ASP A 3 -12.45 -11.69 -1.59
C ASP A 3 -12.27 -10.77 -2.82
N GLU A 4 -13.11 -10.91 -3.85
CA GLU A 4 -12.89 -10.22 -5.14
C GLU A 4 -13.08 -8.69 -5.09
N GLY A 5 -13.97 -8.16 -4.25
CA GLY A 5 -14.21 -6.71 -4.18
C GLY A 5 -13.00 -5.91 -3.67
N THR A 6 -12.27 -6.44 -2.69
CA THR A 6 -11.09 -5.78 -2.11
C THR A 6 -9.83 -5.92 -2.95
N LYS A 7 -9.73 -6.98 -3.76
CA LYS A 7 -8.62 -7.17 -4.70
C LYS A 7 -8.67 -6.14 -5.82
N ILE A 8 -9.86 -5.91 -6.37
CA ILE A 8 -10.10 -4.91 -7.41
C ILE A 8 -9.70 -3.51 -6.94
N ASP A 9 -9.98 -3.15 -5.68
CA ASP A 9 -9.61 -1.84 -5.13
C ASP A 9 -8.08 -1.65 -5.00
N PHE A 10 -7.34 -2.69 -4.59
CA PHE A 10 -5.88 -2.60 -4.45
C PHE A 10 -5.15 -2.60 -5.80
N GLU A 11 -5.49 -3.53 -6.69
CA GLU A 11 -4.87 -3.62 -8.02
C GLU A 11 -5.13 -2.35 -8.82
N LYS A 12 -6.34 -1.81 -8.76
CA LYS A 12 -6.68 -0.54 -9.40
C LYS A 12 -5.92 0.64 -8.80
N ALA A 13 -5.79 0.70 -7.47
CA ALA A 13 -5.01 1.76 -6.83
C ALA A 13 -3.52 1.70 -7.20
N MET A 14 -2.98 0.50 -7.41
CA MET A 14 -1.62 0.30 -7.91
C MET A 14 -1.47 0.73 -9.37
N GLU A 15 -2.41 0.36 -10.24
CA GLU A 15 -2.42 0.79 -11.65
C GLU A 15 -2.49 2.33 -11.75
N GLU A 16 -3.38 2.97 -10.99
CA GLU A 16 -3.46 4.43 -10.95
C GLU A 16 -2.17 5.09 -10.41
N LEU A 17 -1.46 4.42 -9.51
CA LEU A 17 -0.18 4.91 -8.97
C LEU A 17 0.92 4.83 -10.04
N GLU A 18 1.00 3.71 -10.75
CA GLU A 18 1.95 3.53 -11.86
C GLU A 18 1.73 4.56 -12.97
N GLU A 19 0.48 4.81 -13.36
CA GLU A 19 0.15 5.87 -14.32
C GLU A 19 0.57 7.26 -13.81
N THR A 20 0.34 7.53 -12.52
CA THR A 20 0.70 8.81 -11.91
C THR A 20 2.21 9.02 -11.90
N VAL A 21 2.99 7.98 -11.56
CA VAL A 21 4.45 8.01 -11.61
C VAL A 21 4.95 8.19 -13.04
N SER A 22 4.39 7.45 -13.99
CA SER A 22 4.75 7.57 -15.41
C SER A 22 4.52 9.00 -15.95
N ARG A 23 3.43 9.65 -15.55
CA ARG A 23 3.15 11.05 -15.91
C ARG A 23 4.15 12.02 -15.28
N LEU A 24 4.56 11.79 -14.03
CA LEU A 24 5.58 12.60 -13.34
C LEU A 24 6.96 12.45 -13.99
N GLU A 25 7.33 11.22 -14.41
CA GLU A 25 8.59 10.93 -15.10
C GLU A 25 8.62 11.46 -16.54
N GLY A 26 7.46 11.57 -17.19
CA GLY A 26 7.33 12.07 -18.55
C GLY A 26 7.73 13.54 -18.73
N GLY A 27 7.74 14.33 -17.65
CA GLY A 27 8.25 15.71 -17.67
C GLY A 27 7.42 16.72 -18.46
N GLU A 28 6.25 16.33 -18.98
CA GLU A 28 5.33 17.21 -19.73
C GLU A 28 4.36 17.99 -18.81
N LEU A 29 4.37 17.69 -17.51
CA LEU A 29 3.47 18.31 -16.54
C LEU A 29 3.95 19.71 -16.16
N THR A 30 3.00 20.64 -16.03
CA THR A 30 3.25 21.92 -15.36
C THR A 30 3.52 21.70 -13.86
N LEU A 31 4.02 22.74 -13.18
CA LEU A 31 4.27 22.68 -11.73
C LEU A 31 3.00 22.33 -10.94
N GLU A 32 1.86 22.90 -11.34
CA GLU A 32 0.57 22.69 -10.66
C GLU A 32 0.06 21.27 -10.87
N GLU A 33 0.14 20.75 -12.11
CA GLU A 33 -0.21 19.37 -12.42
C GLU A 33 0.74 18.35 -11.75
N SER A 34 2.01 18.71 -11.59
CA SER A 34 2.99 17.87 -10.88
C SER A 34 2.66 17.76 -9.39
N LEU A 35 2.21 18.86 -8.78
CA LEU A 35 1.75 18.87 -7.39
C LEU A 35 0.48 18.04 -7.21
N GLU A 36 -0.50 18.19 -8.10
CA GLU A 36 -1.73 17.38 -8.06
C GLU A 36 -1.44 15.88 -8.25
N ALA A 37 -0.57 15.53 -9.21
CA ALA A 37 -0.15 14.16 -9.43
C ALA A 37 0.57 13.60 -8.20
N PHE A 38 1.45 14.37 -7.56
CA PHE A 38 2.14 13.97 -6.35
C PHE A 38 1.17 13.72 -5.17
N GLU A 39 0.21 14.62 -4.94
CA GLU A 39 -0.82 14.44 -3.90
C GLU A 39 -1.67 13.20 -4.15
N LYS A 40 -2.08 12.98 -5.42
CA LYS A 40 -2.82 11.78 -5.81
C LYS A 40 -1.99 10.52 -5.53
N GLY A 41 -0.72 10.48 -5.94
CA GLY A 41 0.18 9.36 -5.70
C GLY A 41 0.34 9.05 -4.21
N MET A 42 0.51 10.08 -3.37
CA MET A 42 0.59 9.92 -1.91
C MET A 42 -0.69 9.32 -1.31
N SER A 43 -1.86 9.74 -1.79
CA SER A 43 -3.15 9.18 -1.37
C SER A 43 -3.28 7.69 -1.74
N LEU A 44 -2.90 7.33 -2.96
CA LEU A 44 -2.90 5.95 -3.45
C LEU A 44 -1.95 5.05 -2.65
N VAL A 45 -0.71 5.50 -2.39
CA VAL A 45 0.24 4.78 -1.54
C VAL A 45 -0.32 4.52 -0.15
N LYS A 46 -0.96 5.52 0.46
CA LYS A 46 -1.59 5.38 1.77
C LYS A 46 -2.74 4.37 1.77
N MET A 47 -3.54 4.35 0.70
CA MET A 47 -4.60 3.37 0.53
C MET A 47 -4.03 1.94 0.41
N CYS A 48 -3.02 1.75 -0.43
CA CYS A 48 -2.36 0.46 -0.63
C CYS A 48 -1.77 -0.08 0.68
N ARG A 49 -1.02 0.76 1.41
CA ARG A 49 -0.46 0.39 2.73
C ARG A 49 -1.56 -0.05 3.71
N LYS A 50 -2.63 0.74 3.84
CA LYS A 50 -3.74 0.40 4.73
C LYS A 50 -4.37 -0.96 4.36
N LYS A 51 -4.50 -1.26 3.07
CA LYS A 51 -5.03 -2.55 2.60
C LYS A 51 -4.12 -3.71 2.95
N LEU A 52 -2.80 -3.53 2.83
CA LEU A 52 -1.82 -4.52 3.24
C LEU A 52 -1.87 -4.76 4.76
N ASP A 53 -1.93 -3.69 5.57
CA ASP A 53 -2.05 -3.77 7.02
C ASP A 53 -3.33 -4.51 7.46
N GLU A 54 -4.46 -4.25 6.78
CA GLU A 54 -5.73 -4.95 7.00
C GLU A 54 -5.62 -6.45 6.68
N ALA A 55 -4.94 -6.80 5.58
CA ALA A 55 -4.71 -8.17 5.17
C ALA A 55 -3.81 -8.90 6.17
N GLU A 56 -2.70 -8.29 6.59
CA GLU A 56 -1.78 -8.83 7.59
C GLU A 56 -2.50 -9.07 8.92
N THR A 57 -3.27 -8.09 9.39
CA THR A 57 -4.07 -8.22 10.62
C THR A 57 -5.07 -9.37 10.53
N ARG A 58 -5.71 -9.56 9.37
CA ARG A 58 -6.67 -10.65 9.15
C ARG A 58 -5.98 -12.01 9.16
N ILE A 59 -4.79 -12.12 8.57
CA ILE A 59 -3.96 -13.34 8.60
C ILE A 59 -3.55 -13.65 10.03
N ALA A 60 -3.03 -12.66 10.77
CA ALA A 60 -2.64 -12.82 12.18
C ALA A 60 -3.79 -13.38 13.04
N LYS A 61 -5.00 -12.81 12.92
CA LYS A 61 -6.19 -13.29 13.65
C LYS A 61 -6.59 -14.73 13.28
N LEU A 62 -6.54 -15.08 11.99
CA LEU A 62 -6.86 -16.45 11.54
C LEU A 62 -5.86 -17.49 12.06
N VAL A 63 -4.58 -17.13 12.16
CA VAL A 63 -3.53 -17.97 12.73
C VAL A 63 -3.71 -18.13 14.24
N GLU A 64 -3.99 -17.04 14.97
CA GLU A 64 -4.26 -17.05 16.42
C GLU A 64 -5.41 -18.01 16.79
N THR A 65 -6.46 -18.05 15.97
CA THR A 65 -7.66 -18.89 16.22
C THR A 65 -7.40 -20.39 16.00
N LYS A 66 -6.33 -20.79 15.30
CA LYS A 66 -5.99 -22.21 15.01
C LYS A 66 -5.10 -22.89 16.06
N GLY A 67 -4.69 -22.19 17.11
CA GLY A 67 -4.14 -22.79 18.33
C GLY A 67 -2.63 -22.99 18.36
N GLY A 68 -1.88 -21.91 18.61
CA GLY A 68 -0.53 -22.02 19.17
C GLY A 68 0.42 -20.91 18.76
N GLU A 69 0.63 -19.95 19.68
CA GLU A 69 1.65 -18.90 19.76
C GLU A 69 2.16 -18.23 18.48
N LEU A 70 1.73 -16.98 18.29
CA LEU A 70 2.39 -16.02 17.42
C LEU A 70 3.55 -15.36 18.17
N VAL A 71 4.79 -15.69 17.80
CA VAL A 71 5.93 -14.79 18.02
C VAL A 71 5.99 -13.87 16.81
N THR A 72 5.30 -12.73 16.88
CA THR A 72 5.49 -11.64 15.92
C THR A 72 6.56 -10.72 16.48
N GLU A 73 7.79 -10.85 15.98
CA GLU A 73 8.79 -9.79 16.12
C GLU A 73 8.38 -8.65 15.18
N PRO A 74 8.29 -7.40 15.65
CA PRO A 74 8.09 -6.26 14.76
C PRO A 74 9.22 -6.24 13.73
N PHE A 75 8.88 -6.15 12.45
CA PHE A 75 9.88 -5.99 11.39
C PHE A 75 10.55 -4.62 11.58
N ARG A 76 11.69 -4.63 12.26
CA ARG A 76 12.53 -3.45 12.47
C ARG A 76 13.43 -3.35 11.24
N LEU A 77 13.11 -2.45 10.32
CA LEU A 77 14.08 -1.99 9.34
C LEU A 77 15.25 -1.43 10.15
N GLU A 78 16.42 -2.07 10.06
CA GLU A 78 17.67 -1.54 10.60
C GLU A 78 18.06 -0.30 9.80
N GLU A 79 17.44 0.83 10.10
CA GLU A 79 18.00 2.16 9.89
C GLU A 79 18.53 2.63 11.25
N ASP A 80 19.81 2.37 11.51
CA ASP A 80 20.84 3.41 11.54
C ASP A 80 22.15 2.79 12.03
N ALA A 81 23.15 2.80 11.15
CA ALA A 81 24.54 2.66 11.54
C ALA A 81 24.94 3.91 12.35
N GLY A 82 25.36 3.72 13.59
CA GLY A 82 26.02 4.72 14.43
C GLY A 82 27.18 4.11 15.19
#